data_AF-A0A839VCF9-F1
#
_entry.id   AF-A0A839VCF9-F1
#
_cell.length_a   1.000
_cell.length_b   1.000
_cell.length_c   1.000
_cell.angle_alpha   90.00
_cell.angle_beta   90.00
_cell.angle_gamma   90.00
#
_symmetry.space_group_name_H-M   'P 1'
#
loop_
_entity.id
_entity.type
_entity.pdbx_description
1 polymer ?
#
loop_
_entity_poly.entity_id
_entity_poly.type
_entity_poly.pdbx_seq_one_letter_code
_entity_poly.pdbx_strand_id
1 'polypeptide(L)'
;MSPSRHSEGAGSRPPLLRLLIVTTLLTLSVALWYLVRQSLDGDDVQWTPPSTPCDLQAGPCRTALGDGRTLTLDLAGEGPIQALTVLPLEVRVTGVPAEAAVVTFVGHDMDMGLYRFPLEAAGDGVFHGEGQVALCTEAVMPWRAKVAVDTPRGHLGSWFDFEVTRSTP
;
A
#
# COMPACT_ATOMS: atom_id res chain seq x y z
N MET A 1 8.54 55.62 -47.15
CA MET A 1 7.96 54.33 -46.74
C MET A 1 8.86 53.78 -45.63
N SER A 2 8.51 53.98 -44.37
CA SER A 2 9.15 53.33 -43.21
C SER A 2 8.13 53.26 -42.07
N PRO A 3 8.07 52.14 -41.33
CA PRO A 3 6.91 51.80 -40.52
C PRO A 3 7.06 52.31 -39.09
N SER A 4 5.98 52.86 -38.55
CA SER A 4 5.83 53.14 -37.12
C SER A 4 5.75 51.81 -36.38
N ARG A 5 6.78 51.48 -35.59
CA ARG A 5 6.75 50.35 -34.66
C ARG A 5 5.78 50.68 -33.51
N HIS A 6 4.73 49.89 -33.35
CA HIS A 6 3.96 49.85 -32.12
C HIS A 6 4.87 49.37 -30.99
N SER A 7 5.09 50.22 -29.99
CA SER A 7 5.74 49.83 -28.74
C SER A 7 4.66 49.24 -27.84
N GLU A 8 4.61 47.92 -27.74
CA GLU A 8 3.78 47.24 -26.73
C GLU A 8 4.33 47.62 -25.36
N GLY A 9 3.54 48.41 -24.62
CA GLY A 9 3.85 48.82 -23.27
C GLY A 9 3.91 47.60 -22.35
N ALA A 10 5.13 47.18 -22.01
CA ALA A 10 5.38 46.25 -20.91
C ALA A 10 5.01 46.95 -19.59
N GLY A 11 3.72 46.93 -19.24
CA GLY A 11 3.20 47.45 -17.99
C GLY A 11 3.89 46.76 -16.80
N SER A 12 4.74 47.52 -16.11
CA SER A 12 5.43 47.05 -14.92
C SER A 12 4.38 46.82 -13.82
N ARG A 13 3.90 45.57 -13.68
CA ARG A 13 3.03 45.16 -12.57
C ARG A 13 3.70 45.60 -11.27
N PRO A 14 3.00 46.31 -10.35
CA PRO A 14 3.62 46.87 -9.17
C PRO A 14 4.29 45.76 -8.35
N PRO A 15 5.44 46.04 -7.70
CA PRO A 15 6.24 45.02 -7.01
C PRO A 15 5.42 44.27 -5.94
N LEU A 16 4.43 44.95 -5.33
CA LEU A 16 3.48 44.36 -4.41
C LEU A 16 2.57 43.32 -5.07
N LEU A 17 2.08 43.57 -6.30
CA LEU A 17 1.27 42.59 -7.03
C LEU A 17 2.11 41.36 -7.40
N ARG A 18 3.38 41.53 -7.76
CA ARG A 18 4.30 40.40 -7.99
C ARG A 18 4.51 39.58 -6.72
N LEU A 19 4.68 40.23 -5.57
CA LEU A 19 4.80 39.56 -4.27
C LEU A 19 3.54 38.75 -3.92
N LEU A 20 2.35 39.34 -4.13
CA LEU A 20 1.06 38.65 -3.91
C LEU A 20 0.89 37.45 -4.84
N ILE A 21 1.29 37.58 -6.11
CA ILE A 21 1.25 36.47 -7.07
C ILE A 21 2.18 35.34 -6.62
N VAL A 22 3.43 35.64 -6.25
CA VAL A 22 4.40 34.63 -5.83
C VAL A 22 3.95 33.92 -4.55
N THR A 23 3.48 34.65 -3.56
CA THR A 23 2.97 34.07 -2.30
C THR A 23 1.76 33.18 -2.55
N THR A 24 0.80 33.62 -3.38
CA THR A 24 -0.37 32.81 -3.73
C THR A 24 0.04 31.53 -4.46
N LEU A 25 0.93 31.62 -5.45
CA LEU A 25 1.44 30.46 -6.17
C LEU A 25 2.15 29.47 -5.24
N LEU A 26 2.99 29.97 -4.33
CA LEU A 26 3.67 29.14 -3.33
C LEU A 26 2.68 28.38 -2.45
N THR A 27 1.66 29.09 -1.94
CA THR A 27 0.62 28.45 -1.11
C THR A 27 -0.15 27.37 -1.86
N LEU A 28 -0.51 27.62 -3.13
CA LEU A 28 -1.18 26.64 -3.98
C LEU A 28 -0.30 25.42 -4.26
N SER A 29 1.00 25.63 -4.52
CA SER A 29 1.94 24.53 -4.72
C SER A 29 2.09 23.65 -3.48
N VAL A 30 2.21 24.26 -2.29
CA VAL A 30 2.28 23.50 -1.02
C VAL A 30 0.99 22.76 -0.74
N ALA A 31 -0.17 23.41 -0.95
CA ALA A 31 -1.47 22.77 -0.78
C ALA A 31 -1.66 21.59 -1.75
N LEU A 32 -1.30 21.77 -3.03
CA LEU A 32 -1.39 20.70 -4.03
C LEU A 32 -0.45 19.54 -3.68
N TRP A 33 0.78 19.82 -3.29
CA TRP A 33 1.73 18.79 -2.85
C TRP A 33 1.23 18.03 -1.62
N TYR A 34 0.64 18.73 -0.65
CA TYR A 34 0.05 18.12 0.53
C TYR A 34 -1.16 17.24 0.16
N LEU A 35 -2.05 17.72 -0.71
CA LEU A 35 -3.19 16.95 -1.21
C LEU A 35 -2.77 15.72 -2.02
N VAL A 36 -1.73 15.84 -2.86
CA VAL A 36 -1.18 14.71 -3.61
C VAL A 36 -0.58 13.69 -2.65
N ARG A 37 0.20 14.10 -1.65
CA ARG A 37 0.71 13.19 -0.62
C ARG A 37 -0.41 12.49 0.13
N GLN A 38 -1.38 13.24 0.63
CA GLN A 38 -2.52 12.69 1.35
C GLN A 38 -3.35 11.72 0.50
N SER A 39 -3.48 11.98 -0.81
CA SER A 39 -4.17 11.09 -1.74
C SER A 39 -3.37 9.83 -2.06
N LEU A 40 -2.04 9.91 -2.03
CA LEU A 40 -1.16 8.74 -2.13
C LEU A 40 -1.11 7.95 -0.82
N ASP A 41 -1.33 8.61 0.31
CA ASP A 41 -1.41 8.04 1.67
C ASP A 41 -2.86 7.67 2.07
N GLY A 42 -3.81 7.70 1.13
CA GLY A 42 -5.26 7.55 1.33
C GLY A 42 -5.73 6.13 1.69
N ASP A 43 -5.11 5.53 2.72
CA ASP A 43 -5.35 4.19 3.24
C ASP A 43 -6.53 4.16 4.24
N ASP A 44 -7.72 4.67 3.91
CA ASP A 44 -8.91 4.39 4.75
C ASP A 44 -9.42 2.97 4.42
N VAL A 45 -8.55 1.99 4.69
CA VAL A 45 -8.82 0.57 4.52
C VAL A 45 -9.77 0.15 5.63
N GLN A 46 -10.94 -0.36 5.25
CA GLN A 46 -11.86 -0.96 6.20
C GLN A 46 -11.30 -2.30 6.68
N TRP A 47 -10.58 -2.24 7.80
CA TRP A 47 -9.94 -3.38 8.44
C TRP A 47 -10.98 -4.27 9.13
N THR A 48 -11.11 -5.50 8.65
CA THR A 48 -11.93 -6.55 9.26
C THR A 48 -11.02 -7.56 9.95
N PRO A 49 -11.25 -7.90 11.23
CA PRO A 49 -10.45 -8.91 11.90
C PRO A 49 -10.65 -10.31 11.28
N PRO A 50 -9.62 -11.16 11.30
CA PRO A 50 -9.76 -12.56 10.89
C PRO A 50 -10.79 -13.27 11.77
N SER A 51 -11.69 -14.05 11.16
CA SER A 51 -12.78 -14.75 11.87
C SER A 51 -12.31 -15.88 12.78
N THR A 52 -11.16 -16.48 12.49
CA THR A 52 -10.57 -17.59 13.24
C THR A 52 -9.05 -17.47 13.23
N PRO A 53 -8.36 -17.98 14.28
CA PRO A 53 -6.92 -18.16 14.24
C PRO A 53 -6.57 -19.02 13.03
N CYS A 54 -5.58 -18.59 12.26
CA CYS A 54 -5.12 -19.32 11.09
C CYS A 54 -3.59 -19.30 11.06
N ASP A 55 -3.01 -20.44 10.71
CA ASP A 55 -1.57 -20.59 10.56
C ASP A 55 -1.21 -20.58 9.07
N LEU A 56 -0.58 -19.48 8.64
CA LEU A 56 -0.11 -19.30 7.26
C LEU A 56 1.02 -20.27 6.87
N GLN A 57 1.68 -20.92 7.83
CA GLN A 57 2.68 -21.96 7.53
C GLN A 57 2.03 -23.30 7.19
N ALA A 58 0.82 -23.55 7.68
CA ALA A 58 0.09 -24.79 7.42
C ALA A 58 -0.69 -24.75 6.09
N GLY A 59 -0.97 -23.56 5.56
CA GLY A 59 -1.62 -23.37 4.27
C GLY A 59 -2.39 -22.05 4.15
N PRO A 60 -3.29 -21.94 3.16
CA PRO A 60 -4.00 -20.69 2.87
C PRO A 60 -4.97 -20.29 3.98
N CYS A 61 -4.87 -19.05 4.43
CA CYS A 61 -5.76 -18.45 5.42
C CYS A 61 -6.90 -17.69 4.78
N ARG A 62 -8.14 -17.98 5.19
CA ARG A 62 -9.35 -17.36 4.66
C ARG A 62 -10.12 -16.62 5.74
N THR A 63 -10.65 -15.44 5.40
CA THR A 63 -11.52 -14.62 6.25
C THR A 63 -12.67 -14.01 5.46
N ALA A 64 -13.75 -13.67 6.16
CA ALA A 64 -14.86 -12.91 5.60
C ALA A 64 -14.62 -11.41 5.79
N LEU A 65 -14.86 -10.62 4.73
CA LEU A 65 -14.78 -9.15 4.75
C LEU A 65 -16.17 -8.49 4.91
N GLY A 66 -17.18 -9.26 5.33
CA GLY A 66 -18.57 -8.82 5.38
C GLY A 66 -19.30 -8.93 4.04
N ASP A 67 -20.64 -8.87 4.07
CA ASP A 67 -21.53 -8.88 2.90
C ASP A 67 -21.24 -9.99 1.86
N GLY A 68 -20.88 -11.20 2.33
CA GLY A 68 -20.58 -12.35 1.47
C GLY A 68 -19.24 -12.29 0.73
N ARG A 69 -18.39 -11.30 1.03
CA ARG A 69 -17.05 -11.14 0.45
C ARG A 69 -16.04 -11.95 1.25
N THR A 70 -15.11 -12.62 0.57
CA THR A 70 -14.04 -13.37 1.26
C THR A 70 -12.67 -13.05 0.69
N LEU A 71 -11.69 -13.06 1.58
CA LEU A 71 -10.29 -12.82 1.29
C LEU A 71 -9.50 -14.05 1.75
N THR A 72 -8.66 -14.56 0.87
CA THR A 72 -7.72 -15.63 1.16
C THR A 72 -6.30 -15.14 0.91
N LEU A 73 -5.39 -15.39 1.84
CA LEU A 73 -3.95 -15.21 1.67
C LEU A 73 -3.26 -16.57 1.77
N ASP A 74 -2.39 -16.85 0.81
CA ASP A 74 -1.51 -18.02 0.82
C ASP A 74 -0.05 -17.58 0.72
N LEU A 75 0.79 -18.20 1.54
CA LEU A 75 2.24 -18.11 1.48
C LEU A 75 2.70 -19.48 1.00
N ALA A 76 2.78 -19.68 -0.32
CA ALA A 76 2.98 -20.99 -0.97
C ALA A 76 4.40 -21.59 -0.78
N GLY A 77 5.04 -21.33 0.36
CA GLY A 77 6.35 -21.85 0.71
C GLY A 77 6.28 -23.25 1.31
N GLU A 78 7.27 -24.08 0.99
CA GLU A 78 7.46 -25.38 1.63
C GLU A 78 8.29 -25.20 2.92
N GLY A 79 7.68 -25.46 4.08
CA GLY A 79 8.37 -25.45 5.37
C GLY A 79 8.28 -24.12 6.14
N PRO A 80 9.10 -23.94 7.19
CA PRO A 80 8.99 -22.77 8.07
C PRO A 80 9.34 -21.49 7.31
N ILE A 81 8.55 -20.44 7.56
CA ILE A 81 8.82 -19.12 7.00
C ILE A 81 10.11 -18.58 7.62
N GLN A 82 11.07 -18.22 6.76
CA GLN A 82 12.38 -17.73 7.16
C GLN A 82 12.57 -16.27 6.78
N ALA A 83 13.22 -15.50 7.64
CA ALA A 83 13.72 -14.17 7.30
C ALA A 83 14.71 -14.27 6.14
N LEU A 84 14.82 -13.20 5.35
CA LEU A 84 15.70 -13.14 4.17
C LEU A 84 15.40 -14.17 3.07
N THR A 85 14.28 -14.89 3.16
CA THR A 85 13.80 -15.80 2.10
C THR A 85 12.62 -15.17 1.37
N VAL A 86 12.63 -15.25 0.04
CA VAL A 86 11.51 -14.80 -0.79
C VAL A 86 10.33 -15.75 -0.60
N LEU A 87 9.16 -15.18 -0.33
CA LEU A 87 7.91 -15.88 -0.09
C LEU A 87 6.95 -15.60 -1.25
N PRO A 88 6.48 -16.63 -1.97
CA PRO A 88 5.42 -16.44 -2.94
C PRO A 88 4.13 -16.05 -2.21
N LEU A 89 3.50 -14.97 -2.67
CA LEU A 89 2.26 -14.45 -2.14
C LEU A 89 1.14 -14.72 -3.15
N GLU A 90 0.06 -15.34 -2.71
CA GLU A 90 -1.19 -15.40 -3.46
C GLU A 90 -2.31 -14.79 -2.63
N VAL A 91 -3.01 -13.81 -3.19
CA VAL A 91 -4.22 -13.25 -2.59
C VAL A 91 -5.39 -13.56 -3.51
N ARG A 92 -6.47 -14.12 -2.94
CA ARG A 92 -7.72 -14.37 -3.67
C ARG A 92 -8.87 -13.64 -3.00
N VAL A 93 -9.56 -12.82 -3.78
CA VAL A 93 -10.75 -12.07 -3.37
C VAL A 93 -11.97 -12.62 -4.09
N THR A 94 -13.05 -12.89 -3.36
CA THR A 94 -14.32 -13.33 -3.94
C THR A 94 -15.49 -12.52 -3.40
N GLY A 95 -16.57 -12.42 -4.17
CA GLY A 95 -17.77 -11.66 -3.81
C GLY A 95 -17.70 -10.15 -4.08
N VAL A 96 -16.58 -9.64 -4.60
CA VAL A 96 -16.40 -8.26 -5.07
C VAL A 96 -15.29 -8.21 -6.13
N PRO A 97 -15.42 -7.39 -7.19
CA PRO A 97 -14.29 -7.12 -8.08
C PRO A 97 -13.20 -6.35 -7.31
N ALA A 98 -11.98 -6.86 -7.36
CA ALA A 98 -10.80 -6.20 -6.82
C ALA A 98 -9.91 -5.72 -7.98
N GLU A 99 -9.39 -4.51 -7.88
CA GLU A 99 -8.58 -3.87 -8.91
C GLU A 99 -7.08 -3.99 -8.61
N ALA A 100 -6.73 -3.92 -7.33
CA ALA A 100 -5.38 -4.08 -6.83
C ALA A 100 -5.39 -4.78 -5.46
N ALA A 101 -4.26 -5.40 -5.13
CA ALA A 101 -4.02 -5.99 -3.82
C ALA A 101 -2.59 -5.65 -3.37
N VAL A 102 -2.43 -5.30 -2.09
CA VAL A 102 -1.14 -5.04 -1.48
C VAL A 102 -1.03 -5.85 -0.19
N VAL A 103 0.07 -6.57 -0.04
CA VAL A 103 0.43 -7.24 1.21
C VAL A 103 1.48 -6.42 1.92
N THR A 104 1.26 -6.13 3.20
CA THR A 104 2.22 -5.41 4.03
C THR A 104 2.64 -6.27 5.20
N PHE A 105 3.94 -6.55 5.34
CA PHE A 105 4.49 -7.18 6.52
C PHE A 105 4.89 -6.12 7.55
N VAL A 106 4.40 -6.29 8.77
CA VAL A 106 4.75 -5.49 9.94
C VAL A 106 5.10 -6.40 11.11
N GLY A 107 6.03 -5.99 11.97
CA GLY A 107 6.26 -6.71 13.22
C GLY A 107 5.00 -6.66 14.10
N HIS A 108 4.64 -7.80 14.70
CA HIS A 108 3.41 -7.87 15.51
C HIS A 108 3.59 -7.14 16.85
N ASP A 109 4.70 -7.41 17.54
CA ASP A 109 5.01 -6.87 18.88
C ASP A 109 6.08 -5.78 18.87
N MET A 110 6.66 -5.48 17.70
CA MET A 110 7.79 -4.55 17.56
C MET A 110 7.69 -3.75 16.25
N ASP A 111 8.17 -2.51 16.28
CA ASP A 111 8.30 -1.70 15.07
C ASP A 111 9.56 -2.10 14.30
N MET A 112 9.35 -2.92 13.26
CA MET A 112 10.39 -3.38 12.32
C MET A 112 10.30 -2.65 10.96
N GLY A 113 9.52 -1.57 10.90
CA GLY A 113 9.13 -0.90 9.66
C GLY A 113 7.99 -1.60 8.92
N LEU A 114 7.64 -1.04 7.75
CA LEU A 114 6.57 -1.55 6.89
C LEU A 114 7.17 -2.03 5.57
N TYR A 115 7.02 -3.31 5.28
CA TYR A 115 7.42 -3.89 3.99
C TYR A 115 6.18 -4.10 3.14
N ARG A 116 6.01 -3.27 2.10
CA ARG A 116 4.85 -3.28 1.22
C ARG A 116 5.17 -4.01 -0.07
N PHE A 117 4.31 -4.96 -0.44
CA PHE A 117 4.42 -5.80 -1.62
C PHE A 117 3.13 -5.65 -2.44
N PRO A 118 3.11 -4.74 -3.43
CA PRO A 118 2.04 -4.68 -4.42
C PRO A 118 2.01 -5.98 -5.21
N LEU A 119 0.82 -6.53 -5.44
CA LEU A 119 0.64 -7.77 -6.16
C LEU A 119 0.16 -7.50 -7.59
N GLU A 120 0.52 -8.38 -8.51
CA GLU A 120 0.08 -8.36 -9.89
C GLU A 120 -1.23 -9.15 -10.04
N ALA A 121 -2.21 -8.57 -10.74
CA ALA A 121 -3.47 -9.23 -11.00
C ALA A 121 -3.29 -10.41 -11.97
N ALA A 122 -3.75 -11.59 -11.55
CA ALA A 122 -3.71 -12.83 -12.33
C ALA A 122 -5.06 -13.15 -13.01
N GLY A 123 -6.10 -12.37 -12.71
CA GLY A 123 -7.47 -12.58 -13.19
C GLY A 123 -8.38 -13.22 -12.15
N ASP A 124 -9.70 -13.09 -12.35
CA ASP A 124 -10.74 -13.69 -11.49
C ASP A 124 -10.59 -13.41 -9.98
N GLY A 125 -10.07 -12.22 -9.63
CA GLY A 125 -9.85 -11.80 -8.24
C GLY A 125 -8.63 -12.46 -7.58
N VAL A 126 -7.75 -13.09 -8.36
CA VAL A 126 -6.47 -13.65 -7.90
C VAL A 126 -5.34 -12.65 -8.19
N PHE A 127 -4.43 -12.53 -7.24
CA PHE A 127 -3.25 -11.67 -7.31
C PHE A 127 -2.02 -12.45 -6.84
N HIS A 128 -0.90 -12.28 -7.53
CA HIS A 128 0.37 -12.93 -7.22
C HIS A 128 1.48 -11.91 -6.99
N GLY A 129 2.46 -12.28 -6.18
CA GLY A 129 3.67 -11.51 -6.01
C GLY A 129 4.65 -12.20 -5.10
N GLU A 130 5.67 -11.46 -4.70
CA GLU A 130 6.73 -11.95 -3.83
C GLU A 130 6.91 -11.02 -2.64
N GLY A 131 6.99 -11.60 -1.45
CA GLY A 131 7.24 -10.92 -0.20
C GLY A 131 8.55 -11.39 0.42
N GLN A 132 9.12 -10.60 1.32
CA GLN A 132 10.29 -11.02 2.07
C GLN A 132 10.32 -10.31 3.42
N VAL A 133 10.57 -11.06 4.48
CA VAL A 133 10.83 -10.47 5.80
C VAL A 133 12.31 -10.10 5.87
N ALA A 134 12.61 -8.82 6.04
CA ALA A 134 13.98 -8.32 5.87
C ALA A 134 14.95 -8.68 7.01
N LEU A 135 14.47 -8.84 8.25
CA LEU A 135 15.34 -9.17 9.37
C LEU A 135 14.56 -9.81 10.52
N CYS A 136 15.17 -10.81 11.18
CA CYS A 136 14.77 -11.27 12.50
C CYS A 136 15.93 -11.08 13.49
N THR A 137 15.67 -10.42 14.62
CA THR A 137 16.62 -10.28 15.73
C THR A 137 16.59 -11.50 16.65
N GLU A 138 15.41 -12.12 16.82
CA GLU A 138 15.20 -13.32 17.63
C GLU A 138 15.20 -14.59 16.76
N ALA A 139 15.17 -15.76 17.41
CA ALA A 139 15.17 -17.05 16.70
C ALA A 139 13.84 -17.28 15.98
N VAL A 140 12.74 -16.89 16.62
CA VAL A 140 11.38 -16.88 16.09
C VAL A 140 10.78 -15.52 16.45
N MET A 141 10.14 -14.86 15.50
CA MET A 141 9.49 -13.57 15.71
C MET A 141 8.06 -13.58 15.17
N PRO A 142 7.09 -12.98 15.89
CA PRO A 142 5.74 -12.81 15.39
C PRO A 142 5.66 -11.63 14.41
N TRP A 143 5.10 -11.91 13.24
CA TRP A 143 4.85 -10.94 12.18
C TRP A 143 3.37 -10.93 11.82
N ARG A 144 2.93 -9.82 11.22
CA ARG A 144 1.57 -9.64 10.73
C ARG A 144 1.60 -9.30 9.25
N ALA A 145 0.90 -10.11 8.45
CA ALA A 145 0.60 -9.83 7.06
C ALA A 145 -0.74 -9.09 6.99
N LYS A 146 -0.69 -7.81 6.66
CA LYS A 146 -1.87 -6.99 6.36
C LYS A 146 -2.14 -7.05 4.87
N VAL A 147 -3.35 -7.46 4.49
CA VAL A 147 -3.76 -7.52 3.10
C VAL A 147 -4.81 -6.44 2.88
N ALA A 148 -4.49 -5.48 2.03
CA ALA A 148 -5.41 -4.43 1.58
C ALA A 148 -5.77 -4.68 0.11
N VAL A 149 -7.04 -4.53 -0.22
CA VAL A 149 -7.56 -4.71 -1.58
C VAL A 149 -8.40 -3.51 -1.98
N ASP A 150 -8.17 -3.06 -3.20
CA ASP A 150 -8.86 -1.91 -3.79
C ASP A 150 -10.09 -2.42 -4.52
N THR A 151 -11.25 -1.87 -4.18
CA THR A 151 -12.51 -2.20 -4.84
C THR A 151 -13.22 -0.93 -5.28
N PRO A 152 -14.15 -1.02 -6.25
CA PRO A 152 -14.95 0.14 -6.68
C PRO A 152 -15.77 0.81 -5.57
N ARG A 153 -15.96 0.14 -4.42
CA ARG A 153 -16.75 0.64 -3.29
C ARG A 153 -15.88 1.12 -2.13
N GLY A 154 -14.56 1.10 -2.26
CA GLY A 154 -13.59 1.47 -1.23
C GLY A 154 -12.53 0.40 -0.99
N HIS A 155 -11.60 0.72 -0.10
CA HIS A 155 -10.50 -0.16 0.28
C HIS A 155 -10.94 -1.10 1.41
N LEU A 156 -10.73 -2.39 1.23
CA LEU A 156 -11.07 -3.41 2.22
C LEU A 156 -9.80 -4.12 2.66
N GLY A 157 -9.75 -4.65 3.87
CA GLY A 157 -8.58 -5.41 4.28
C GLY A 157 -8.82 -6.30 5.50
N SER A 158 -7.90 -7.24 5.66
CA SER A 158 -7.77 -8.07 6.86
C SER A 158 -6.30 -8.35 7.12
N TRP A 159 -5.99 -8.87 8.29
CA TRP A 159 -4.64 -9.27 8.64
C TRP A 159 -4.58 -10.73 9.09
N PHE A 160 -3.37 -11.29 9.03
CA PHE A 160 -3.05 -12.64 9.45
C PHE A 160 -1.71 -12.60 10.18
N ASP A 161 -1.66 -13.19 11.37
CA ASP A 161 -0.43 -13.29 12.16
C ASP A 161 0.31 -14.58 11.81
N PHE A 162 1.63 -14.54 11.72
CA PHE A 162 2.47 -15.69 11.41
C PHE A 162 3.84 -15.57 12.08
N GLU A 163 4.48 -16.72 12.31
CA GLU A 163 5.83 -16.76 12.88
C GLU A 163 6.89 -16.81 11.77
N VAL A 164 8.00 -16.10 12.02
CA VAL A 164 9.16 -16.07 11.14
C VAL A 164 10.38 -16.52 11.90
N THR A 165 11.05 -17.53 11.36
CA THR A 165 12.31 -18.04 11.89
C THR A 165 13.50 -17.28 11.30
N ARG A 166 14.55 -17.10 12.10
CA ARG A 166 15.79 -16.50 11.61
C ARG A 166 16.44 -17.44 10.58
N SER A 167 16.85 -16.91 9.43
CA SER A 167 17.69 -17.65 8.49
C SER A 167 19.01 -18.02 9.16
N THR A 168 19.36 -19.31 9.15
CA THR A 168 20.72 -19.73 9.46
C THR A 168 21.63 -19.45 8.26
N PRO A 169 22.85 -18.92 8.46
CA PRO A 169 23.84 -18.75 7.39
C PRO A 169 24.22 -20.06 6.71
#